data_AF-A0A3D8JSJ9-F1
#
_entry.id   AF-A0A3D8JSJ9-F1
#
_cell.length_a   1.000
_cell.length_b   1.000
_cell.length_c   1.000
_cell.angle_alpha   90.00
_cell.angle_beta   90.00
_cell.angle_gamma   90.00
#
_symmetry.space_group_name_H-M   'P 1'
#
loop_
_entity.id
_entity.type
_entity.pdbx_description
1 polymer ?
#
loop_
_entity_poly.entity_id
_entity_poly.type
_entity_poly.pdbx_seq_one_letter_code
_entity_poly.pdbx_strand_id
1 'polypeptide(L)'
;MCIARDPNWDDQVLLVGGRAAEKARCLRPGASTSFGIRLGADTEPDENLMGVIFGDGKVFGFGMKFDYENAGAYQSTLGHHPDTGLLAVTDETKLGTPSFKYSVTDQTQWSMKMTFEDA
;
A
#
# COMPACT_ATOMS: atom_id res chain seq x y z
N MET A 1 10.05 5.89 -4.83
CA MET A 1 8.68 5.70 -4.34
C MET A 1 8.69 5.46 -2.83
N CYS A 2 7.73 6.04 -2.11
CA CYS A 2 7.50 5.81 -0.69
C CYS A 2 6.11 5.22 -0.46
N ILE A 3 6.06 4.28 0.48
CA ILE A 3 4.85 3.56 0.91
C ILE A 3 4.50 4.06 2.29
N ALA A 4 3.25 4.36 2.55
CA ALA A 4 2.81 4.68 3.89
C ALA A 4 1.35 4.25 4.14
N ARG A 5 1.03 3.97 5.39
CA ARG A 5 -0.33 3.65 5.84
C ARG A 5 -1.17 4.92 5.89
N ASP A 6 -2.44 4.83 5.52
CA ASP A 6 -3.39 5.91 5.74
C ASP A 6 -3.63 6.10 7.26
N PRO A 7 -3.37 7.29 7.83
CA PRO A 7 -3.50 7.55 9.26
C PRO A 7 -4.93 7.44 9.80
N ASN A 8 -5.95 7.30 8.95
CA ASN A 8 -7.34 7.17 9.39
C ASN A 8 -7.74 5.73 9.76
N TRP A 9 -6.87 4.74 9.51
CA TRP A 9 -7.18 3.33 9.67
C TRP A 9 -6.34 2.76 10.80
N ASP A 10 -6.79 2.81 12.07
CA ASP A 10 -5.95 2.81 13.29
C ASP A 10 -5.56 1.45 13.90
N ASP A 11 -6.24 0.35 13.55
CA ASP A 11 -6.00 -0.95 14.24
C ASP A 11 -5.14 -1.95 13.45
N GLN A 12 -4.62 -1.57 12.28
CA GLN A 12 -4.02 -2.51 11.34
C GLN A 12 -2.54 -2.25 11.10
N VAL A 13 -1.75 -3.33 11.05
CA VAL A 13 -0.31 -3.22 10.84
C VAL A 13 0.04 -3.59 9.41
N LEU A 14 0.46 -2.59 8.64
CA LEU A 14 1.05 -2.78 7.32
C LEU A 14 2.39 -3.50 7.45
N LEU A 15 2.55 -4.60 6.73
CA LEU A 15 3.83 -5.31 6.57
C LEU A 15 4.42 -4.98 5.20
N VAL A 16 5.65 -4.46 5.18
CA VAL A 16 6.42 -4.25 3.94
C VAL A 16 7.67 -5.13 4.00
N GLY A 17 7.80 -6.06 3.07
CA GLY A 17 8.88 -7.05 3.07
C GLY A 17 8.86 -7.91 4.33
N GLY A 18 7.67 -8.25 4.83
CA GLY A 18 7.46 -9.02 6.06
C GLY A 18 7.74 -8.29 7.38
N ARG A 19 8.02 -6.97 7.34
CA ARG A 19 8.28 -6.17 8.56
C ARG A 19 7.19 -5.13 8.75
N ALA A 20 6.74 -4.95 9.99
CA ALA A 20 5.82 -3.88 10.36
C ALA A 20 6.37 -2.51 9.92
N ALA A 21 5.54 -1.76 9.22
CA ALA A 21 5.84 -0.42 8.72
C ALA A 21 5.09 0.60 9.57
N GLU A 22 5.68 0.96 10.72
CA GLU A 22 5.14 2.00 11.62
C GLU A 22 5.32 3.43 11.05
N LYS A 23 6.22 3.58 10.08
CA LYS A 23 6.52 4.83 9.38
C LYS A 23 6.58 4.56 7.88
N ALA A 24 6.48 5.64 7.11
CA ALA A 24 6.66 5.56 5.67
C ALA A 24 7.98 4.89 5.30
N ARG A 25 7.94 3.99 4.31
CA ARG A 25 9.09 3.25 3.83
C ARG A 25 9.31 3.53 2.36
N CYS A 26 10.49 4.07 2.05
CA CYS A 26 10.86 4.34 0.67
C CYS A 26 11.61 3.15 0.06
N LEU A 27 11.20 2.79 -1.15
CA LEU A 27 11.85 1.79 -1.98
C LEU A 27 12.66 2.47 -3.09
N ARG A 28 13.70 1.78 -3.53
CA ARG A 28 14.44 2.16 -4.74
C ARG A 28 13.55 1.96 -5.98
N PRO A 29 13.78 2.71 -7.07
CA PRO A 29 13.15 2.42 -8.36
C PRO A 29 13.35 0.95 -8.78
N GLY A 30 12.34 0.36 -9.43
CA GLY A 30 12.36 -1.05 -9.86
C GLY A 30 12.28 -2.08 -8.74
N ALA A 31 11.94 -1.68 -7.51
CA ALA A 31 11.87 -2.60 -6.38
C ALA A 31 10.60 -3.46 -6.41
N SER A 32 10.75 -4.72 -6.01
CA SER A 32 9.65 -5.62 -5.67
C SER A 32 9.70 -5.93 -4.18
N THR A 33 8.55 -5.92 -3.52
CA THR A 33 8.45 -6.29 -2.10
C THR A 33 7.10 -6.93 -1.80
N SER A 34 7.07 -7.79 -0.78
CA SER A 34 5.80 -8.30 -0.26
C SER A 34 5.09 -7.23 0.55
N PHE A 35 3.78 -7.23 0.43
CA PHE A 35 2.85 -6.47 1.25
C PHE A 35 1.98 -7.47 2.00
N GLY A 36 1.74 -7.20 3.27
CA GLY A 36 0.82 -7.99 4.06
C GLY A 36 0.08 -7.11 5.03
N ILE A 37 -1.07 -7.61 5.47
CA ILE A 37 -1.81 -7.00 6.55
C ILE A 37 -1.75 -7.98 7.72
N ARG A 38 -1.28 -7.52 8.87
CA ARG A 38 -1.49 -8.28 10.09
C ARG A 38 -2.84 -7.86 10.67
N LEU A 39 -3.83 -8.72 10.46
CA LEU A 39 -5.16 -8.59 11.03
C LEU A 39 -5.19 -9.16 12.47
N GLY A 40 -6.13 -8.68 13.29
CA GLY A 40 -6.45 -9.30 14.57
C GLY A 40 -7.03 -10.70 14.37
N ALA A 41 -7.11 -11.49 15.44
CA ALA A 41 -7.49 -12.92 15.36
C ALA A 41 -8.91 -13.19 14.81
N ASP A 42 -9.76 -12.17 14.70
CA ASP A 42 -11.19 -12.31 14.35
C ASP A 42 -11.65 -11.38 13.21
N THR A 43 -10.78 -11.06 12.25
CA THR A 43 -11.20 -10.21 11.12
C THR A 43 -11.82 -11.06 10.01
N GLU A 44 -13.13 -10.91 9.80
CA GLU A 44 -13.83 -11.49 8.65
C GLU A 44 -13.23 -10.97 7.33
N PRO A 45 -13.38 -11.71 6.22
CA PRO A 45 -12.97 -11.21 4.93
C PRO A 45 -13.72 -9.92 4.57
N ASP A 46 -12.99 -8.80 4.53
CA ASP A 46 -13.50 -7.49 4.13
C ASP A 46 -12.75 -6.98 2.89
N GLU A 47 -13.45 -6.31 1.98
CA GLU A 47 -12.87 -5.62 0.82
C GLU A 47 -12.14 -4.33 1.25
N ASN A 48 -12.42 -3.81 2.43
CA ASN A 48 -11.86 -2.57 2.95
C ASN A 48 -11.08 -2.83 4.24
N LEU A 49 -9.96 -3.56 4.12
CA LEU A 49 -9.10 -3.77 5.27
C LEU A 49 -8.27 -2.50 5.52
N MET A 50 -7.39 -2.08 4.62
CA MET A 50 -6.43 -1.01 4.92
C MET A 50 -6.28 0.03 3.82
N GLY A 51 -6.31 1.31 4.18
CA GLY A 51 -5.82 2.39 3.32
C GLY A 51 -4.29 2.43 3.25
N VAL A 52 -3.73 2.46 2.04
CA VAL A 52 -2.30 2.58 1.77
C VAL A 52 -2.05 3.63 0.69
N ILE A 53 -1.01 4.43 0.87
CA ILE A 53 -0.58 5.44 -0.10
C ILE A 53 0.78 5.04 -0.68
N PHE A 54 0.86 4.98 -2.00
CA PHE A 54 2.08 4.82 -2.78
C PHE A 54 2.38 6.13 -3.50
N GLY A 55 3.50 6.79 -3.21
CA GLY A 55 3.83 8.08 -3.82
C GLY A 55 5.27 8.17 -4.35
N ASP A 56 5.51 8.97 -5.38
CA ASP A 56 6.85 9.22 -5.93
C ASP A 56 7.61 10.35 -5.22
N GLY A 57 6.90 11.21 -4.48
CA GLY A 57 7.45 12.31 -3.68
C GLY A 57 8.18 11.88 -2.40
N LYS A 58 9.01 12.80 -1.87
CA LYS A 58 9.66 12.65 -0.56
C LYS A 58 8.64 12.84 0.55
N VAL A 59 8.66 11.93 1.54
CA VAL A 59 7.88 12.08 2.77
C VAL A 59 8.63 13.02 3.72
N PHE A 60 8.02 14.17 4.08
CA PHE A 60 8.61 15.12 5.03
C PHE A 60 7.89 15.06 6.39
N GLY A 61 8.63 14.68 7.44
CA GLY A 61 8.19 14.77 8.84
C GLY A 61 7.47 13.54 9.41
N PHE A 62 7.03 13.65 10.67
CA PHE A 62 6.27 12.63 11.41
C PHE A 62 4.80 12.52 10.98
N GLY A 63 4.34 13.39 10.09
CA GLY A 63 3.06 13.29 9.40
C GLY A 63 3.33 13.20 7.91
N MET A 64 2.60 12.33 7.20
CA MET A 64 2.75 12.16 5.76
C MET A 64 2.30 13.41 5.02
N LYS A 65 3.20 14.37 4.82
CA LYS A 65 3.02 15.39 3.79
C LYS A 65 3.72 14.89 2.54
N PHE A 66 2.97 14.17 1.71
CA PHE A 66 3.31 14.08 0.30
C PHE A 66 3.13 15.48 -0.28
N ASP A 67 4.15 15.98 -0.97
CA ASP A 67 4.03 17.20 -1.77
C ASP A 67 3.18 16.89 -3.00
N TYR A 68 1.86 16.84 -2.82
CA TYR A 68 0.91 16.52 -3.90
C TYR A 68 0.91 17.55 -5.04
N GLU A 69 1.52 18.73 -4.85
CA GLU A 69 1.66 19.71 -5.94
C GLU A 69 2.68 19.25 -6.99
N ASN A 70 3.68 18.45 -6.58
CA ASN A 70 4.77 18.00 -7.45
C ASN A 70 4.93 16.47 -7.51
N ALA A 71 4.16 15.71 -6.72
CA ALA A 71 4.25 14.26 -6.62
C ALA A 71 2.95 13.59 -7.09
N GLY A 72 3.10 12.50 -7.84
CA GLY A 72 2.01 11.59 -8.15
C GLY A 72 1.92 10.46 -7.12
N ALA A 73 0.69 10.08 -6.79
CA ALA A 73 0.42 8.99 -5.86
C ALA A 73 -0.78 8.13 -6.27
N TYR A 74 -0.80 6.91 -5.73
CA TYR A 74 -1.96 6.05 -5.64
C TYR A 74 -2.40 6.03 -4.18
N GLN A 75 -3.65 6.39 -3.93
CA GLN A 75 -4.32 6.11 -2.66
C GLN A 75 -5.20 4.88 -2.89
N SER A 76 -4.87 3.80 -2.22
CA SER A 76 -5.44 2.47 -2.49
C SER A 76 -6.01 1.87 -1.22
N THR A 77 -7.04 1.05 -1.40
CA THR A 77 -7.56 0.16 -0.37
C THR A 77 -7.03 -1.24 -0.62
N LEU A 78 -6.47 -1.86 0.41
CA LEU A 78 -6.12 -3.27 0.42
C LEU A 78 -7.22 -4.04 1.15
N GLY A 79 -7.68 -5.13 0.55
CA GLY A 79 -8.72 -5.99 1.13
C GLY A 79 -8.81 -7.32 0.42
N HIS A 80 -9.76 -8.16 0.82
CA HIS A 80 -10.00 -9.41 0.14
C HIS A 80 -10.84 -9.17 -1.11
N HIS A 81 -10.39 -9.67 -2.25
CA HIS A 81 -11.15 -9.61 -3.49
C HIS A 81 -12.44 -10.43 -3.39
N PRO A 82 -13.61 -9.92 -3.80
CA PRO A 82 -14.90 -10.58 -3.59
C PRO A 82 -14.99 -11.98 -4.22
N ASP A 83 -14.43 -12.15 -5.41
CA ASP A 83 -14.50 -13.44 -6.12
C ASP A 83 -13.47 -14.48 -5.67
N THR A 84 -12.30 -14.07 -5.16
CA THR A 84 -11.19 -14.99 -4.88
C THR A 84 -10.89 -15.16 -3.40
N GLY A 85 -11.36 -14.23 -2.57
CA GLY A 85 -11.05 -14.18 -1.14
C GLY A 85 -9.56 -13.93 -0.85
N LEU A 86 -8.76 -13.55 -1.86
CA LEU A 86 -7.34 -13.26 -1.69
C LEU A 86 -7.11 -11.76 -1.49
N LEU A 87 -6.06 -11.41 -0.76
CA LEU A 87 -5.66 -10.02 -0.56
C LEU A 87 -5.30 -9.38 -1.91
N ALA A 88 -5.90 -8.22 -2.18
CA ALA A 88 -5.77 -7.46 -3.42
C ALA A 88 -5.84 -5.96 -3.13
N VAL A 89 -5.58 -5.16 -4.17
CA VAL A 89 -6.05 -3.77 -4.22
C VAL A 89 -7.50 -3.79 -4.67
N THR A 90 -8.41 -3.33 -3.81
CA THR A 90 -9.87 -3.39 -4.01
C THR A 90 -10.45 -2.05 -4.46
N ASP A 91 -9.80 -0.95 -4.08
CA ASP A 91 -10.12 0.39 -4.57
C ASP A 91 -8.83 1.19 -4.79
N GLU A 92 -8.85 2.13 -5.73
CA GLU A 92 -7.71 2.98 -6.06
C GLU A 92 -8.17 4.33 -6.62
N THR A 93 -7.57 5.39 -6.09
CA THR A 93 -7.61 6.73 -6.67
C THR A 93 -6.21 7.21 -6.99
N LYS A 94 -6.03 7.76 -8.20
CA LYS A 94 -4.79 8.41 -8.63
C LYS A 94 -4.81 9.89 -8.27
N LEU A 95 -3.75 10.36 -7.65
CA LEU A 95 -3.49 11.75 -7.32
C LEU A 95 -2.33 12.24 -8.20
N GLY A 96 -2.54 13.29 -8.98
CA GLY A 96 -1.53 13.78 -9.92
C GLY A 96 -1.19 12.74 -11.01
N THR A 97 0.08 12.71 -11.44
CA THR A 97 0.60 11.74 -12.42
C THR A 97 1.75 10.96 -11.80
N PRO A 98 1.50 9.77 -11.21
CA PRO A 98 2.56 8.94 -10.66
C PRO A 98 3.60 8.57 -11.73
N SER A 99 4.87 8.79 -11.41
CA SER A 99 6.02 8.38 -12.25
C SER A 99 6.32 6.88 -12.20
N PHE A 100 5.43 6.08 -11.63
CA PHE A 100 5.56 4.63 -11.51
C PHE A 100 4.22 3.92 -11.73
N LYS A 101 4.32 2.64 -12.06
CA LYS A 101 3.21 1.67 -12.09
C LYS A 101 3.52 0.55 -11.12
N TYR A 102 2.51 -0.24 -10.78
CA TYR A 102 2.71 -1.46 -10.03
C TYR A 102 1.92 -2.63 -10.61
N SER A 103 2.37 -3.83 -10.28
CA SER A 103 1.66 -5.08 -10.53
C SER A 103 1.55 -5.88 -9.25
N VAL A 104 0.47 -6.66 -9.13
CA VAL A 104 0.20 -7.55 -7.99
C VAL A 104 0.38 -9.00 -8.45
N THR A 105 1.10 -9.78 -7.64
CA THR A 105 1.36 -11.21 -7.85
C THR A 105 1.36 -11.93 -6.51
N ASP A 106 1.48 -13.28 -6.50
CA ASP A 106 1.65 -14.09 -5.29
C ASP A 106 0.63 -13.78 -4.16
N GLN A 107 -0.63 -13.64 -4.54
CA GLN A 107 -1.71 -13.31 -3.60
C GLN A 107 -2.07 -14.51 -2.72
N THR A 108 -2.19 -14.26 -1.43
CA THR A 108 -2.76 -15.16 -0.41
C THR A 108 -3.87 -14.42 0.32
N GLN A 109 -4.53 -15.05 1.27
CA GLN A 109 -5.50 -14.34 2.12
C GLN A 109 -4.85 -13.23 2.97
N TRP A 110 -3.54 -13.28 3.22
CA TRP A 110 -2.89 -12.39 4.19
C TRP A 110 -1.83 -11.47 3.59
N SER A 111 -1.42 -11.76 2.35
CA SER A 111 -0.32 -11.08 1.70
C SER A 111 -0.47 -11.08 0.19
N MET A 112 0.21 -10.12 -0.43
CA MET A 112 0.42 -10.08 -1.87
C MET A 112 1.83 -9.56 -2.15
N LYS A 113 2.36 -9.84 -3.32
CA LYS A 113 3.61 -9.24 -3.78
C LYS A 113 3.30 -8.11 -4.73
N MET A 114 3.86 -6.93 -4.45
CA MET A 114 3.78 -5.80 -5.38
C MET A 114 5.16 -5.50 -5.96
N THR A 115 5.18 -5.33 -7.27
CA THR A 115 6.36 -4.90 -8.02
C THR A 115 6.11 -3.52 -8.57
N PHE A 116 7.04 -2.60 -8.34
CA PHE A 116 6.94 -1.22 -8.78
C PHE A 116 7.98 -0.92 -9.85
N GLU A 117 7.52 -0.30 -10.93
CA GLU A 117 8.33 -0.02 -12.12
C GLU A 117 8.13 1.43 -12.53
N ASP A 118 9.17 2.06 -13.07
CA ASP A 118 9.06 3.42 -13.60
C ASP A 118 8.07 3.42 -14.78
N ALA A 119 7.24 4.47 -14.87
CA ALA A 119 6.09 4.52 -15.77
C ALA A 119 6.41 4.84 -17.23
#